data_AF-A0A1F7LA61-F1
#
_entry.id   AF-A0A1F7LA61-F1
#
_cell.length_a   1.000
_cell.length_b   1.000
_cell.length_c   1.000
_cell.angle_alpha   90.00
_cell.angle_beta   90.00
_cell.angle_gamma   90.00
#
_symmetry.space_group_name_H-M   'P 1'
#
loop_
_entity.id
_entity.type
_entity.pdbx_description
1 polymer ?
#
loop_
_entity_poly.entity_id
_entity_poly.type
_entity_poly.pdbx_seq_one_letter_code
_entity_poly.pdbx_strand_id
1 'polypeptide(L)' 'MRLKRDEVERMMGERPGGTSLEEALEVFEVFASSTLADEVYVLDDVSGKRIAIAPAALRAKYRKE' A
#
# COMPACT_ATOMS: atom_id res chain seq x y z
N MET A 1 8.00 1.01 -8.85
CA MET A 1 6.72 0.69 -9.53
C MET A 1 5.64 1.64 -9.04
N ARG A 2 4.68 2.02 -9.89
CA ARG A 2 3.56 2.91 -9.54
C ARG A 2 2.24 2.18 -9.80
N LEU A 3 1.35 2.18 -8.82
CA LEU A 3 0.01 1.60 -8.88
C LEU A 3 -1.03 2.71 -8.69
N LYS A 4 -2.17 2.60 -9.37
CA LYS A 4 -3.31 3.46 -9.07
C LYS A 4 -3.99 2.98 -7.79
N ARG A 5 -4.52 3.92 -7.01
CA ARG A 5 -5.31 3.62 -5.82
C ARG A 5 -6.44 2.63 -6.11
N ASP A 6 -7.18 2.84 -7.19
CA ASP A 6 -8.29 1.96 -7.60
C ASP A 6 -7.83 0.51 -7.83
N GLU A 7 -6.64 0.34 -8.42
CA GLU A 7 -6.04 -0.97 -8.64
C GLU A 7 -5.68 -1.65 -7.32
N VAL A 8 -5.12 -0.89 -6.37
CA VAL A 8 -4.83 -1.40 -5.01
C VAL A 8 -6.12 -1.74 -4.28
N GLU A 9 -7.17 -0.95 -4.39
CA GLU A 9 -8.47 -1.25 -3.78
C GLU A 9 -9.10 -2.52 -4.37
N ARG A 10 -8.94 -2.74 -5.68
CA ARG A 10 -9.36 -3.99 -6.33
C ARG A 10 -8.56 -5.19 -5.82
N MET A 11 -7.23 -5.09 -5.76
CA MET A 11 -6.36 -6.13 -5.20
C MET A 11 -6.73 -6.47 -3.75
N MET A 12 -7.07 -5.45 -2.95
CA MET A 12 -7.54 -5.64 -1.58
C MET A 12 -8.91 -6.31 -1.52
N GLY A 13 -9.81 -6.02 -2.47
CA GLY A 13 -11.13 -6.64 -2.57
C GLY A 13 -11.11 -8.12 -2.98
N GLU A 14 -10.07 -8.54 -3.70
CA GLU A 14 -9.83 -9.95 -4.07
C GLU A 14 -9.18 -10.75 -2.94
N ARG A 15 -8.64 -10.08 -1.92
CA ARG A 15 -7.97 -10.70 -0.77
C ARG A 15 -8.95 -10.94 0.38
N PRO A 16 -8.69 -11.94 1.24
CA PRO A 16 -9.54 -12.22 2.40
C PRO A 16 -9.63 -10.99 3.32
N GLY A 17 -10.79 -10.80 3.93
CA GLY A 17 -11.02 -9.71 4.86
C GLY A 17 -9.97 -9.70 5.99
N GLY A 18 -9.34 -8.54 6.19
CA GLY A 18 -8.27 -8.37 7.17
C GLY A 18 -6.85 -8.55 6.64
N THR A 19 -6.62 -8.73 5.34
CA THR A 19 -5.25 -8.59 4.80
C THR A 19 -4.76 -7.15 4.94
N SER A 20 -3.52 -6.96 5.41
CA SER A 20 -2.87 -5.64 5.49
C SER A 20 -2.36 -5.21 4.11
N LEU A 21 -2.17 -3.89 3.88
CA LEU A 21 -1.58 -3.39 2.64
C LEU A 21 -0.15 -3.91 2.41
N GLU A 22 0.62 -4.08 3.49
CA GLU A 22 1.97 -4.63 3.47
C GLU A 22 1.98 -6.04 2.85
N GLU A 23 1.07 -6.90 3.31
CA GLU A 23 0.89 -8.24 2.77
C GLU A 23 0.30 -8.22 1.35
N ALA A 24 -0.54 -7.22 1.06
CA ALA A 24 -1.15 -7.05 -0.25
C ALA A 24 -0.17 -6.67 -1.35
N LEU A 25 0.82 -5.85 -1.00
CA LEU A 25 1.82 -5.31 -1.91
C LEU A 25 3.16 -6.07 -1.82
N GLU A 26 3.23 -7.07 -0.94
CA GLU A 26 4.44 -7.85 -0.64
C GLU A 26 5.62 -6.93 -0.32
N VAL A 27 5.37 -5.95 0.56
CA VAL A 27 6.36 -4.96 0.99
C VAL A 27 6.62 -5.09 2.48
N PHE A 28 7.82 -4.68 2.89
CA PHE A 28 8.21 -4.65 4.30
C PHE A 28 7.38 -3.64 5.10
N GLU A 29 7.13 -2.46 4.54
CA GLU A 29 6.38 -1.39 5.22
C GLU A 29 5.68 -0.49 4.20
N VAL A 30 4.47 -0.03 4.56
CA VAL A 30 3.72 0.98 3.82
C VAL A 30 3.77 2.29 4.60
N PHE A 31 4.40 3.31 4.02
CA PHE A 31 4.41 4.67 4.53
C PHE A 31 3.17 5.44 4.08
N ALA A 32 2.61 6.26 4.97
CA ALA A 32 1.56 7.20 4.61
C ALA A 32 2.16 8.47 4.03
N SER A 33 1.58 8.99 2.95
CA SER A 33 1.82 10.34 2.47
C SER A 33 0.52 11.13 2.47
N SER A 34 0.59 12.37 2.96
CA SER A 34 -0.53 13.33 2.97
C SER A 34 -0.65 14.11 1.66
N THR A 35 0.34 14.04 0.78
CA THR A 35 0.32 14.70 -0.54
C THR A 35 -0.14 13.75 -1.66
N LEU A 36 -0.09 12.44 -1.43
CA LEU A 36 -0.59 11.43 -2.36
C LEU A 36 -2.09 11.26 -2.20
N ALA A 37 -2.83 11.40 -3.30
CA ALA A 37 -4.28 11.24 -3.34
C ALA A 37 -4.70 9.90 -3.98
N ASP A 38 -4.14 9.59 -5.16
CA ASP A 38 -4.68 8.55 -6.04
C ASP A 38 -3.66 7.51 -6.50
N GLU A 39 -2.45 7.55 -5.97
CA GLU A 39 -1.32 6.72 -6.41
C GLU A 39 -0.60 6.07 -5.23
N VAL A 40 -0.13 4.84 -5.46
CA VAL A 40 0.73 4.09 -4.54
C VAL A 40 2.05 3.81 -5.23
N TYR A 41 3.15 4.15 -4.56
CA TYR A 41 4.50 3.96 -5.07
C TYR A 41 5.16 2.80 -4.36
N VAL A 42 5.61 1.79 -5.10
CA VAL A 42 6.38 0.65 -4.57
C VAL A 42 7.85 0.85 -4.95
N LEU A 43 8.72 0.83 -3.96
CA LEU A 43 10.16 1.01 -4.08
C LEU A 43 10.83 -0.31 -3.73
N ASP A 44 11.59 -0.90 -4.65
CA ASP A 44 12.13 -2.26 -4.52
C ASP A 44 13.41 -2.35 -3.70
N ASP A 45 14.21 -1.29 -3.64
CA ASP A 45 15.52 -1.28 -2.98
C ASP A 45 15.69 -0.04 -2.10
N VAL A 46 15.06 -0.05 -0.92
CA VAL A 46 15.31 0.96 0.12
C VAL A 46 16.04 0.27 1.26
N SER A 47 17.37 0.41 1.26
CA SER A 47 18.27 -0.29 2.20
C SER A 47 18.09 -1.81 2.19
N GLY A 48 17.95 -2.41 1.00
CA GLY A 48 17.73 -3.85 0.83
C GLY A 48 16.33 -4.34 1.19
N LYS A 49 15.36 -3.43 1.38
CA LYS A 49 13.96 -3.76 1.64
C LYS A 49 13.05 -3.11 0.61
N ARG A 50 11.97 -3.82 0.28
CA ARG A 50 10.88 -3.28 -0.53
C ARG A 50 9.91 -2.51 0.37
N ILE A 51 9.59 -1.26 0.02
CA ILE A 51 8.62 -0.44 0.75
C ILE A 51 7.56 0.11 -0.20
N ALA A 52 6.41 0.50 0.34
CA ALA A 52 5.40 1.24 -0.41
C ALA A 52 5.11 2.59 0.23
N ILE A 53 4.68 3.56 -0.56
CA ILE A 53 4.16 4.85 -0.12
C ILE A 53 2.74 4.97 -0.66
N ALA A 54 1.77 5.09 0.22
CA ALA A 54 0.35 5.14 -0.11
C ALA A 54 -0.32 6.41 0.47
N PRO A 55 -1.48 6.83 -0.06
CA PRO A 55 -2.28 7.88 0.55
C PRO A 55 -2.61 7.54 1.99
N ALA A 56 -2.51 8.51 2.89
CA ALA A 56 -2.79 8.31 4.32
C ALA A 56 -4.19 7.70 4.57
N ALA A 57 -5.19 8.16 3.82
CA ALA A 57 -6.55 7.64 3.88
C ALA A 57 -6.64 6.17 3.44
N LEU A 58 -5.90 5.77 2.40
CA LEU A 58 -5.86 4.39 1.93
C LEU A 58 -5.20 3.48 2.98
N ARG A 59 -4.08 3.92 3.55
CA ARG A 59 -3.39 3.18 4.60
C ARG A 59 -4.25 3.01 5.85
N ALA A 60 -4.95 4.06 6.28
CA ALA A 60 -5.83 4.00 7.44
C ALA A 60 -6.98 3.01 7.26
N LYS A 61 -7.56 2.91 6.05
CA LYS A 61 -8.67 1.99 5.74
C LYS A 61 -8.30 0.51 5.91
N TYR A 62 -7.04 0.15 5.65
CA TYR A 62 -6.56 -1.23 5.65
C TYR A 62 -5.50 -1.51 6.73
N ARG A 63 -5.36 -0.60 7.70
CA ARG A 63 -4.50 -0.82 8.86
C ARG A 63 -5.16 -1.86 9.76
N LYS A 64 -4.50 -2.99 10.00
CA LYS A 64 -4.87 -3.90 11.09
C LYS A 64 -4.59 -3.20 12.43
N GLU A 65 -5.60 -3.14 13.30
CA GLU A 65 -5.43 -2.85 14.73
C GLU A 65 -4.75 -4.03 15.44
#